data_AF-A0A2S8VA25-F1
#
_entry.id   AF-A0A2S8VA25-F1
#
_cell.length_a   1.000
_cell.length_b   1.000
_cell.length_c   1.000
_cell.angle_alpha   90.00
_cell.angle_beta   90.00
_cell.angle_gamma   90.00
#
_symmetry.space_group_name_H-M   'P 1'
#
loop_
_entity.id
_entity.type
_entity.pdbx_description
1 polymer ?
#
loop_
_entity_poly.entity_id
_entity_poly.type
_entity_poly.pdbx_seq_one_letter_code
_entity_poly.pdbx_strand_id
1 'polypeptide(L)'
;MNEMKTVRATEYVALLNARLRDADVPEDARLVTTQIIGEGLQERTHLHIPQAALPAATAAVFQLRQEGIFCFPVLAPLDAHFLV
;
A
#
# COMPACT_ATOMS: atom_id res chain seq x y z
N MET A 1 3.81 9.12 21.39
CA MET A 1 4.68 8.26 20.56
C MET A 1 3.81 7.06 20.18
N ASN A 2 3.35 6.97 18.93
CA ASN A 2 2.51 5.84 18.51
C ASN A 2 3.37 4.57 18.47
N GLU A 3 2.82 3.46 18.98
CA GLU A 3 3.45 2.15 18.91
C GLU A 3 3.57 1.71 17.43
N MET A 4 4.75 1.23 17.02
CA MET A 4 4.94 0.76 15.65
C MET A 4 4.34 -0.63 15.49
N LYS A 5 3.34 -0.76 14.62
CA LYS A 5 2.69 -2.02 14.25
C LYS A 5 3.05 -2.40 12.83
N THR A 6 3.69 -3.55 12.67
CA THR A 6 3.86 -4.18 11.36
C THR A 6 2.66 -5.07 11.07
N VAL A 7 2.00 -4.86 9.94
CA VAL A 7 0.86 -5.64 9.47
C VAL A 7 1.22 -6.45 8.23
N ARG A 8 0.41 -7.47 7.92
CA ARG A 8 0.56 -8.27 6.70
C ARG A 8 0.18 -7.44 5.47
N ALA A 9 0.71 -7.81 4.31
CA ALA A 9 0.42 -7.15 3.04
C ALA A 9 -1.08 -7.03 2.73
N THR A 10 -1.84 -8.10 2.95
CA THR A 10 -3.29 -8.11 2.71
C THR A 10 -4.05 -7.15 3.65
N GLU A 11 -3.66 -7.09 4.93
CA GLU A 11 -4.21 -6.14 5.90
C GLU A 11 -3.83 -4.70 5.54
N TYR A 12 -2.59 -4.48 5.12
CA TYR A 12 -2.11 -3.16 4.68
C TYR A 12 -2.88 -2.63 3.47
N VAL A 13 -3.10 -3.48 2.45
CA VAL A 13 -3.90 -3.13 1.27
C VAL A 13 -5.35 -2.82 1.66
N ALA A 14 -5.95 -3.57 2.57
CA ALA A 14 -7.30 -3.30 3.04
C ALA A 14 -7.41 -1.92 3.70
N LEU A 15 -6.44 -1.57 4.56
CA LEU A 15 -6.36 -0.25 5.18
C LEU A 15 -6.16 0.86 4.16
N LEU A 16 -5.29 0.65 3.16
CA LEU A 16 -5.04 1.61 2.10
C LEU A 16 -6.31 1.86 1.27
N ASN A 17 -6.99 0.80 0.83
CA ASN A 17 -8.22 0.91 0.05
C ASN A 17 -9.36 1.56 0.85
N ALA A 18 -9.42 1.35 2.17
CA ALA A 18 -10.37 2.06 3.03
C ALA A 18 -10.12 3.58 3.00
N ARG A 19 -8.87 4.02 3.13
CA ARG A 19 -8.51 5.45 3.02
C ARG A 19 -8.78 6.04 1.65
N LEU A 20 -8.61 5.26 0.58
CA LEU A 20 -8.94 5.67 -0.78
C LEU A 20 -10.46 5.84 -1.00
N ARG A 21 -11.30 5.05 -0.31
CA ARG A 21 -12.76 5.25 -0.32
C ARG A 21 -13.14 6.57 0.30
N ASP A 22 -12.51 6.92 1.42
CA ASP A 22 -12.79 8.18 2.13
C ASP A 22 -12.33 9.42 1.35
N ALA A 23 -11.40 9.25 0.40
CA ALA A 23 -10.84 10.32 -0.43
C ALA A 23 -11.58 10.55 -1.77
N ASP A 24 -12.78 10.00 -1.95
CA ASP A 24 -13.64 10.14 -3.14
C ASP A 24 -12.98 9.75 -4.48
N VAL A 25 -12.00 8.85 -4.45
CA VAL A 25 -11.35 8.29 -5.66
C VAL A 25 -12.38 7.45 -6.44
N PRO A 26 -12.44 7.40 -7.78
CA PRO A 26 -13.40 6.54 -8.49
C PRO A 26 -13.27 5.05 -8.12
N GLU A 27 -14.37 4.32 -8.04
CA GLU A 27 -14.40 2.95 -7.48
C GLU A 27 -13.43 1.97 -8.18
N ASP A 28 -13.32 2.07 -9.51
CA ASP A 28 -12.39 1.27 -10.33
C ASP A 28 -10.91 1.64 -10.09
N ALA A 29 -10.63 2.85 -9.61
CA ALA A 29 -9.28 3.29 -9.24
C ALA A 29 -8.91 2.91 -7.79
N ARG A 30 -9.86 2.44 -6.96
CA ARG A 30 -9.65 2.08 -5.54
C ARG A 30 -9.13 0.66 -5.31
N LEU A 31 -8.76 -0.07 -6.36
CA LEU A 31 -8.35 -1.47 -6.28
C LEU A 31 -6.83 -1.60 -6.19
N VAL A 32 -6.24 -1.06 -5.12
CA VAL A 32 -4.87 -1.44 -4.80
C VAL A 32 -4.86 -2.91 -4.47
N THR A 33 -3.93 -3.64 -5.07
CA THR A 33 -3.71 -5.06 -4.79
C THR A 33 -2.28 -5.28 -4.35
N THR A 34 -2.01 -6.46 -3.80
CA THR A 34 -0.66 -6.86 -3.43
C THR A 34 -0.31 -8.18 -4.08
N GLN A 35 0.95 -8.33 -4.43
CA GLN A 35 1.55 -9.59 -4.84
C GLN A 35 2.80 -9.83 -4.02
N ILE A 36 2.97 -11.06 -3.51
CA ILE A 36 4.23 -11.47 -2.89
C ILE A 36 5.03 -12.20 -3.96
N ILE A 37 6.24 -11.72 -4.24
CA ILE A 37 7.15 -12.28 -5.24
C ILE A 37 8.41 -12.76 -4.53
N GLY A 38 8.89 -13.97 -4.86
CA GLY A 38 10.05 -14.60 -4.25
C GLY A 38 9.68 -15.79 -3.37
N GLU A 39 10.69 -16.43 -2.79
CA GLU A 39 10.52 -17.62 -1.94
C GLU A 39 11.29 -17.44 -0.61
N GLY A 40 10.65 -17.78 0.50
CA GLY A 40 11.26 -17.74 1.83
C GLY A 40 11.77 -16.34 2.19
N LEU A 41 13.06 -16.23 2.52
CA LEU A 41 13.68 -14.95 2.92
C LEU A 41 13.77 -13.92 1.78
N GLN A 42 13.56 -14.35 0.54
CA GLN A 42 13.55 -13.48 -0.64
C GLN A 42 12.16 -12.96 -0.99
N GLU A 43 11.12 -13.31 -0.22
CA GLU A 43 9.78 -12.76 -0.43
C GLU A 43 9.80 -11.23 -0.34
N ARG A 44 9.13 -10.59 -1.29
CA ARG A 44 8.93 -9.14 -1.38
C ARG A 44 7.46 -8.86 -1.62
N THR A 45 6.93 -7.88 -0.89
CA THR A 45 5.56 -7.40 -1.08
C THR A 45 5.56 -6.28 -2.11
N HIS A 46 4.88 -6.51 -3.22
CA HIS A 46 4.66 -5.54 -4.30
C HIS A 46 3.23 -5.02 -4.22
N LEU A 47 3.08 -3.69 -4.20
CA LEU A 47 1.78 -3.05 -4.28
C LEU A 47 1.52 -2.63 -5.73
N HIS A 48 0.39 -3.05 -6.26
CA HIS A 48 -0.11 -2.59 -7.56
C HIS A 48 -1.12 -1.49 -7.31
N ILE A 49 -0.76 -0.26 -7.63
CA ILE A 49 -1.57 0.94 -7.38
C ILE A 49 -1.98 1.52 -8.74
N PRO A 50 -3.28 1.62 -9.05
CA PRO A 50 -3.74 2.25 -10.29
C PRO A 50 -3.21 3.68 -10.39
N GLN A 51 -2.76 4.09 -11.57
CA GLN A 51 -2.16 5.41 -11.77
C GLN A 51 -3.06 6.57 -11.29
N ALA A 52 -4.37 6.45 -11.52
CA ALA A 52 -5.37 7.44 -11.08
C ALA A 52 -5.46 7.59 -9.55
N ALA A 53 -5.13 6.54 -8.79
CA ALA A 53 -5.15 6.56 -7.33
C ALA A 53 -3.78 6.84 -6.72
N LEU A 54 -2.70 6.92 -7.51
CA LEU A 54 -1.34 7.10 -7.01
C LEU A 54 -1.17 8.31 -6.07
N PRO A 55 -1.73 9.50 -6.35
CA PRO A 55 -1.61 10.65 -5.44
C PRO A 55 -2.31 10.39 -4.09
N ALA A 56 -3.52 9.86 -4.12
CA ALA A 56 -4.30 9.55 -2.92
C ALA A 56 -3.68 8.39 -2.13
N ALA A 57 -3.16 7.37 -2.81
CA ALA A 57 -2.50 6.23 -2.20
C ALA A 57 -1.19 6.65 -1.53
N THR A 58 -0.44 7.57 -2.14
CA THR A 58 0.77 8.15 -1.53
C THR A 58 0.42 8.86 -0.23
N ALA A 59 -0.62 9.70 -0.24
CA ALA A 59 -1.09 10.39 0.97
C ALA A 59 -1.55 9.40 2.05
N ALA A 60 -2.30 8.35 1.67
CA ALA A 60 -2.73 7.29 2.59
C ALA A 60 -1.56 6.53 3.21
N VAL A 61 -0.51 6.21 2.44
CA VAL A 61 0.73 5.61 2.96
C VAL A 61 1.39 6.52 4.00
N PHE A 62 1.46 7.83 3.75
CA PHE A 62 2.01 8.78 4.72
C PHE A 62 1.19 8.82 6.01
N GLN A 63 -0.13 8.81 5.92
CA GLN A 63 -1.01 8.75 7.10
C GLN A 63 -0.79 7.47 7.91
N LEU A 64 -0.77 6.31 7.25
CA LEU A 64 -0.52 5.02 7.92
C LEU A 64 0.83 5.01 8.65
N ARG A 65 1.87 5.61 8.07
CA ARG A 65 3.18 5.74 8.73
C ARG A 65 3.14 6.66 9.94
N GLN A 66 2.39 7.75 9.90
CA GLN A 66 2.19 8.64 11.07
C GLN A 66 1.43 7.93 12.19
N GLU A 67 0.55 7.00 11.84
CA GLU A 67 -0.16 6.11 12.77
C GLU A 67 0.72 4.97 13.31
N GLY A 68 1.95 4.82 12.81
CA GLY A 68 2.86 3.75 13.20
C GLY A 68 2.59 2.43 12.48
N ILE A 69 1.79 2.40 11.41
CA ILE A 69 1.43 1.20 10.66
C ILE A 69 2.38 1.02 9.47
N PHE A 70 3.07 -0.12 9.45
CA PHE A 70 4.04 -0.48 8.42
C PHE A 70 3.71 -1.85 7.81
N CYS A 71 4.13 -2.08 6.56
CA CYS A 71 4.08 -3.38 5.91
C CYS A 71 5.49 -3.82 5.54
N PHE A 72 5.88 -5.01 5.97
CA PHE A 72 7.19 -5.61 5.68
C PHE A 72 7.00 -6.97 4.98
N PRO A 73 7.88 -7.36 4.04
CA PRO A 73 8.96 -6.58 3.44
C PRO A 73 8.47 -5.80 2.20
N VAL A 74 8.15 -4.52 2.36
CA VAL A 74 7.90 -3.61 1.23
C VAL A 74 9.16 -2.80 0.98
N LEU A 75 9.93 -3.16 -0.06
CA LEU A 75 10.88 -2.22 -0.65
C LEU A 75 10.05 -1.23 -1.45
N ALA A 76 9.75 -0.07 -0.88
CA ALA A 76 9.38 1.07 -1.70
C ALA A 76 10.62 1.41 -2.55
N PRO A 77 10.50 1.28 -3.86
CA PRO A 77 10.17 2.47 -4.63
C PRO A 77 8.72 2.35 -5.09
N LEU A 78 8.03 3.48 -5.15
CA LEU A 78 6.93 3.65 -6.09
C LEU A 78 7.56 3.61 -7.49
N ASP A 79 8.08 2.45 -7.88
CA ASP A 79 8.84 2.27 -9.10
C ASP A 79 7.83 2.38 -10.25
N ALA A 80 8.07 3.32 -11.16
CA ALA A 80 7.18 3.62 -12.25
C ALA A 80 6.89 2.39 -13.14
N HIS A 81 7.72 1.35 -13.04
CA HIS A 81 7.58 0.07 -13.72
C HIS A 81 6.35 -0.77 -13.31
N PHE A 82 5.74 -0.50 -12.14
CA PHE A 82 4.53 -1.18 -11.67
C PHE A 82 3.30 -0.26 -11.65
N LEU A 83 3.41 0.95 -12.22
CA LEU A 83 2.28 1.81 -12.52
C LEU A 83 1.68 1.33 -13.84
N VAL A 84 0.74 0.39 -13.75
CA VAL A 84 -0.06 -0.07 -14.89
C VAL A 84 -1.43 0.60 -14.86
#